data_AF-A0A4R2D776-F1
#
_entry.id   AF-A0A4R2D776-F1
#
_cell.length_a   1.000
_cell.length_b   1.000
_cell.length_c   1.000
_cell.angle_alpha   90.00
_cell.angle_beta   90.00
_cell.angle_gamma   90.00
#
_symmetry.space_group_name_H-M   'P 1'
#
loop_
_entity.id
_entity.type
_entity.pdbx_description
1 polymer ?
#
loop_
_entity_poly.entity_id
_entity_poly.type
_entity_poly.pdbx_seq_one_letter_code
_entity_poly.pdbx_strand_id
1 'polypeptide(L)'
;MPILQRAHDALRLRTSPGIFFASAAVAILFVVVTIAFTDAVDQIFSTASTWIMTNLGWFYILGVTTFLLFLVGIALTRYGRVRLGGDDERPEHSNITWFSMLFAAGIGTILMFWAVAEPISHFANPPM
;
A
#
# COMPACT_ATOMS: atom_id res chain seq x y z
N MET A 1 -4.61 -31.71 4.14
CA MET A 1 -5.44 -30.57 3.74
C MET A 1 -6.98 -30.71 3.94
N PRO A 2 -7.58 -31.73 4.59
CA PRO A 2 -9.05 -31.75 4.77
C PRO A 2 -9.56 -30.95 5.99
N ILE A 3 -8.72 -30.73 7.01
CA ILE A 3 -9.11 -30.04 8.26
C ILE A 3 -9.33 -28.54 8.02
N LEU A 4 -8.43 -27.90 7.26
CA LEU A 4 -8.56 -26.48 6.90
C LEU A 4 -9.79 -26.23 6.01
N GLN A 5 -10.12 -27.17 5.11
CA GLN A 5 -11.33 -27.09 4.29
C GLN A 5 -12.60 -27.19 5.14
N ARG A 6 -12.65 -28.13 6.10
CA ARG A 6 -13.79 -28.23 7.03
C ARG A 6 -14.00 -26.97 7.87
N ALA A 7 -12.91 -26.37 8.36
CA ALA A 7 -12.98 -25.11 9.11
C ALA A 7 -13.42 -23.94 8.21
N HIS A 8 -12.96 -23.92 6.96
CA HIS A 8 -13.35 -22.93 5.96
C HIS A 8 -14.84 -23.00 5.59
N ASP A 9 -15.34 -24.21 5.32
CA ASP A 9 -16.73 -24.47 4.98
C ASP A 9 -17.67 -24.19 6.17
N ALA A 10 -17.25 -24.53 7.39
CA ALA A 10 -17.99 -24.21 8.61
C ALA A 10 -18.11 -22.69 8.84
N LEU A 11 -17.07 -21.93 8.50
CA LEU A 11 -17.06 -20.46 8.60
C LEU A 11 -17.67 -19.77 7.37
N ARG A 12 -18.16 -20.52 6.37
CA ARG A 12 -18.71 -20.01 5.10
C ARG A 12 -17.81 -18.97 4.42
N LEU A 13 -16.49 -19.10 4.58
CA LEU A 13 -15.55 -18.20 3.95
C LEU A 13 -15.56 -18.44 2.43
N ARG A 14 -15.48 -17.39 1.63
CA ARG A 14 -15.35 -17.49 0.16
C ARG A 14 -13.94 -17.13 -0.26
N THR A 15 -12.96 -17.88 0.24
CA THR A 15 -11.52 -17.64 0.00
C THR A 15 -10.81 -18.94 -0.31
N SER A 16 -9.56 -18.90 -0.75
CA SER A 16 -8.77 -20.12 -0.84
C SER A 16 -8.31 -20.52 0.57
N PRO A 17 -8.67 -21.71 1.09
CA PRO A 17 -8.41 -22.07 2.48
C PRO A 17 -6.91 -22.00 2.83
N GLY A 18 -6.04 -22.46 1.93
CA GLY A 18 -4.59 -22.46 2.14
C GLY A 18 -4.01 -21.06 2.33
N ILE A 19 -4.40 -20.10 1.48
CA ILE A 19 -3.91 -18.72 1.56
C ILE A 19 -4.46 -18.03 2.81
N PHE A 20 -5.76 -18.21 3.08
CA PHE A 20 -6.40 -17.58 4.23
C PHE A 20 -5.76 -17.98 5.55
N PHE A 21 -5.60 -19.28 5.80
CA PHE A 21 -5.04 -19.76 7.07
C PHE A 21 -3.54 -19.47 7.18
N ALA A 22 -2.79 -19.52 6.08
CA ALA A 22 -1.37 -19.16 6.10
C ALA A 22 -1.17 -17.68 6.42
N SER A 23 -1.88 -16.78 5.73
CA SER A 23 -1.80 -15.34 5.98
C SER A 23 -2.28 -14.98 7.38
N ALA A 24 -3.37 -15.59 7.86
CA ALA A 24 -3.86 -15.38 9.22
C ALA A 24 -2.85 -15.85 10.27
N ALA A 25 -2.24 -17.02 10.08
CA ALA A 25 -1.23 -17.53 11.00
C ALA A 25 0.01 -16.61 11.05
N VAL A 26 0.49 -16.14 9.91
CA VAL A 26 1.61 -15.19 9.85
C VAL A 26 1.26 -13.87 10.53
N ALA A 27 0.07 -13.31 10.28
CA ALA A 27 -0.37 -12.07 10.89
C ALA A 27 -0.50 -12.19 12.42
N ILE A 28 -1.13 -13.26 12.92
CA ILE A 28 -1.29 -13.50 14.35
C ILE A 28 0.08 -13.71 15.01
N LEU A 29 0.95 -14.52 14.40
CA LEU A 29 2.29 -14.74 14.93
C LEU A 29 3.07 -13.43 15.01
N PHE A 30 3.02 -12.62 13.96
CA PHE A 30 3.67 -11.31 13.93
C PHE A 30 3.18 -10.43 15.09
N VAL A 31 1.87 -10.28 15.27
CA VAL A 31 1.29 -9.48 16.36
C VAL A 31 1.71 -9.99 17.73
N VAL A 32 1.63 -11.31 17.96
CA VAL A 32 1.99 -11.91 19.25
C VAL A 32 3.47 -11.68 19.57
N VAL A 33 4.37 -11.87 18.59
CA VAL A 33 5.80 -11.63 18.77
C VAL A 33 6.10 -10.16 19.04
N THR A 34 5.49 -9.24 18.29
CA THR A 34 5.69 -7.80 18.47
C THR A 34 5.22 -7.31 19.85
N ILE A 35 4.10 -7.83 20.35
CA ILE A 35 3.61 -7.47 21.69
C ILE A 35 4.46 -8.09 22.80
N ALA A 36 4.93 -9.33 22.62
CA ALA A 36 5.72 -10.02 23.63
C ALA A 36 7.16 -9.50 23.75
N PHE A 37 7.75 -8.97 22.67
CA PHE A 37 9.16 -8.57 22.60
C PHE A 37 9.34 -7.16 22.02
N THR A 38 8.69 -6.16 22.60
CA THR A 38 8.66 -4.78 22.09
C THR A 38 10.05 -4.19 21.83
N ASP A 39 10.96 -4.29 22.79
CA ASP A 39 12.27 -3.60 22.73
C ASP A 39 13.19 -4.21 21.67
N ALA A 40 13.22 -5.54 21.58
CA ALA A 40 14.00 -6.24 20.57
C ALA A 40 13.46 -5.95 19.16
N VAL A 41 12.14 -5.91 19.01
CA VAL A 41 11.48 -5.64 17.74
C VAL A 41 11.72 -4.19 17.31
N ASP A 42 11.65 -3.23 18.23
CA ASP A 42 11.96 -1.82 17.96
C ASP A 42 13.41 -1.64 17.47
N GLN A 43 14.38 -2.26 18.17
CA GLN A 43 15.79 -2.22 17.75
C GLN A 43 16.01 -2.81 16.36
N ILE A 44 15.39 -3.97 16.08
CA ILE A 44 15.50 -4.62 14.77
C ILE A 44 14.90 -3.71 13.68
N PHE A 45 13.69 -3.18 13.89
CA PHE A 45 13.05 -2.31 12.90
C PHE A 45 13.77 -0.99 12.69
N SER A 46 14.26 -0.35 13.75
CA SER A 46 15.05 0.88 13.68
C SER A 46 16.35 0.66 12.89
N THR A 47 17.07 -0.43 13.19
CA THR A 47 18.30 -0.78 12.48
C THR A 47 18.01 -1.11 11.01
N ALA A 48 16.98 -1.91 10.74
CA ALA A 48 16.62 -2.31 9.38
C ALA A 48 16.13 -1.12 8.53
N SER A 49 15.25 -0.29 9.07
CA SER A 49 14.74 0.91 8.38
C SER A 49 15.87 1.89 8.08
N THR A 50 16.77 2.16 9.04
CA THR A 50 17.96 2.99 8.83
C THR A 50 18.83 2.40 7.73
N TRP A 51 19.12 1.10 7.76
CA TRP A 51 19.91 0.44 6.74
C TRP A 51 19.28 0.55 5.35
N ILE A 52 17.96 0.34 5.23
CA ILE A 52 17.21 0.49 3.98
C ILE A 52 17.31 1.95 3.49
N MET A 53 17.08 2.93 4.36
CA MET A 53 17.15 4.34 3.98
C MET A 53 18.55 4.73 3.50
N THR A 54 19.61 4.30 4.19
CA THR A 54 20.99 4.63 3.83
C THR A 54 21.44 3.94 2.55
N ASN A 55 21.12 2.65 2.35
CA ASN A 55 21.67 1.86 1.25
C ASN A 55 20.75 1.76 0.02
N LEU A 56 19.43 1.78 0.22
CA LEU A 56 18.41 1.62 -0.81
C LEU A 56 17.57 2.88 -1.04
N GLY A 57 17.85 3.98 -0.34
CA GLY A 57 17.13 5.25 -0.54
C GLY A 57 17.21 5.77 -1.98
N TRP A 58 18.38 5.66 -2.62
CA TRP A 58 18.55 6.04 -4.02
C TRP A 58 17.70 5.19 -4.97
N PHE A 59 17.60 3.87 -4.70
CA PHE A 59 16.80 2.95 -5.48
C PHE A 59 15.31 3.26 -5.33
N TYR A 60 14.87 3.60 -4.12
CA TYR A 60 13.49 4.02 -3.87
C TYR A 60 13.14 5.31 -4.65
N ILE A 61 13.99 6.34 -4.56
CA ILE A 61 13.77 7.62 -5.27
C ILE A 61 13.75 7.41 -6.78
N LEU A 62 14.71 6.66 -7.33
CA LEU A 62 14.73 6.33 -8.74
C LEU A 62 13.50 5.53 -9.16
N GLY A 63 13.11 4.51 -8.38
CA GLY A 63 11.93 3.70 -8.64
C GLY A 63 10.66 4.54 -8.75
N VAL A 64 10.36 5.36 -7.73
CA VAL A 64 9.19 6.24 -7.72
C VAL A 64 9.24 7.23 -8.88
N THR A 65 10.40 7.84 -9.15
CA THR A 65 10.57 8.79 -10.26
C THR A 65 10.38 8.11 -11.62
N THR A 66 10.93 6.91 -11.82
CA THR A 66 10.76 6.14 -13.05
C THR A 66 9.30 5.73 -13.26
N PHE A 67 8.60 5.30 -12.20
CA PHE A 67 7.17 5.00 -12.29
C PHE A 67 6.35 6.24 -12.68
N LEU A 68 6.64 7.40 -12.09
CA LEU A 68 5.99 8.66 -12.45
C LEU A 68 6.23 9.01 -13.93
N LEU A 69 7.50 8.99 -14.36
CA LEU A 69 7.85 9.28 -15.75
C LEU A 69 7.21 8.28 -16.72
N PHE A 70 7.13 7.00 -16.34
CA PHE A 70 6.46 5.97 -17.12
C PHE A 70 4.96 6.24 -17.26
N LEU A 71 4.25 6.56 -16.17
CA LEU A 71 2.82 6.86 -16.19
C LEU A 71 2.52 8.13 -17.00
N VAL A 72 3.30 9.19 -16.81
CA VAL A 72 3.21 10.42 -17.62
C VAL A 72 3.50 10.11 -19.09
N GLY A 73 4.54 9.32 -19.36
CA GLY A 73 4.89 8.87 -20.70
C GLY A 73 3.73 8.13 -21.38
N ILE A 74 3.12 7.16 -20.69
CA ILE A 74 1.94 6.47 -21.21
C ILE A 74 0.80 7.44 -21.49
N ALA A 75 0.48 8.34 -20.55
CA ALA A 75 -0.60 9.30 -20.68
C ALA A 75 -0.44 10.23 -21.90
N LEU A 76 0.80 10.61 -22.24
CA LEU A 76 1.10 11.47 -23.39
C LEU A 76 1.19 10.72 -24.72
N THR A 77 1.37 9.40 -24.69
CA THR A 77 1.46 8.57 -25.90
C THR A 77 0.09 8.13 -26.41
N ARG A 78 0.06 7.43 -27.56
CA ARG A 78 -1.15 6.79 -28.10
C ARG A 78 -1.82 5.82 -27.11
N TYR A 79 -1.06 5.25 -26.18
CA TYR A 79 -1.57 4.28 -25.22
C TYR A 79 -2.47 4.92 -24.16
N GLY A 80 -2.27 6.21 -23.85
CA GLY A 80 -3.17 6.95 -22.95
C GLY A 80 -4.57 7.19 -23.53
N ARG A 81 -4.78 6.97 -24.83
CA ARG A 81 -6.09 7.07 -25.49
C ARG A 81 -6.87 5.76 -25.51
N VAL A 82 -6.24 4.66 -25.11
CA VAL A 82 -6.88 3.34 -25.08
C VAL A 82 -7.90 3.31 -23.94
N ARG A 83 -9.13 2.90 -24.26
CA ARG A 83 -10.18 2.71 -23.25
C ARG A 83 -9.98 1.38 -22.55
N LEU A 84 -10.13 1.37 -21.23
CA LEU A 84 -10.09 0.16 -20.41
C LEU A 84 -11.49 -0.46 -20.36
N GLY A 85 -11.83 -1.22 -21.40
CA GLY A 85 -13.15 -1.82 -21.58
C GLY A 85 -13.33 -2.30 -23.02
N GLY A 86 -14.54 -2.71 -23.38
CA GLY A 86 -14.90 -2.94 -24.78
C GLY A 86 -14.86 -1.65 -25.61
N ASP A 87 -14.73 -1.78 -26.93
CA ASP A 87 -14.61 -0.62 -27.86
C ASP A 87 -15.80 0.36 -27.75
N ASP A 88 -17.01 -0.18 -27.53
CA ASP A 88 -18.26 0.56 -27.40
C ASP A 88 -18.66 0.86 -25.95
N GLU A 89 -17.85 0.45 -24.98
CA GLU A 89 -18.14 0.61 -23.57
C GLU A 89 -17.98 2.07 -23.14
N ARG A 90 -18.94 2.55 -22.35
CA ARG A 90 -18.97 3.93 -21.83
C ARG A 90 -18.62 3.93 -20.34
N PRO A 91 -18.06 5.03 -19.80
CA PRO A 91 -17.80 5.13 -18.37
C PRO A 91 -19.07 4.87 -17.54
N GLU A 92 -18.99 3.97 -16.55
CA GLU A 92 -20.09 3.66 -15.64
C GLU A 92 -20.45 4.82 -14.70
N HIS A 93 -19.47 5.70 -14.44
CA HIS A 93 -19.61 6.83 -13.54
C HIS A 93 -19.32 8.14 -14.27
N SER A 94 -20.01 9.22 -13.85
CA SER A 94 -19.71 10.56 -14.35
C SER A 94 -18.27 10.97 -13.99
N ASN A 95 -17.65 11.85 -14.78
CA ASN A 95 -16.27 12.29 -14.54
C ASN A 95 -16.07 12.87 -13.13
N ILE A 96 -17.04 13.62 -12.60
CA ILE A 96 -16.98 14.18 -11.25
C ILE A 96 -17.06 13.05 -10.22
N THR A 97 -18.02 12.14 -10.37
CA THR A 97 -18.18 11.00 -9.46
C THR A 97 -16.93 10.13 -9.43
N TRP A 98 -16.36 9.80 -10.59
CA TRP A 98 -15.13 9.02 -10.71
C TRP A 98 -13.94 9.73 -10.05
N PHE A 99 -13.78 11.03 -10.29
CA PHE A 99 -12.71 11.80 -9.65
C PHE A 99 -12.86 11.86 -8.12
N SER A 100 -14.08 12.03 -7.62
CA SER A 100 -14.36 11.97 -6.18
C SER A 100 -14.04 10.59 -5.58
N MET A 101 -14.30 9.50 -6.29
CA MET A 101 -13.94 8.15 -5.85
C MET A 101 -12.43 7.96 -5.75
N LEU A 102 -11.64 8.52 -6.68
CA LEU A 102 -10.17 8.47 -6.62
C LEU A 102 -9.64 9.16 -5.35
N PHE A 103 -10.23 10.31 -4.99
CA PHE A 103 -9.88 11.02 -3.77
C PHE A 103 -10.28 10.22 -2.52
N ALA A 104 -11.49 9.66 -2.49
CA ALA A 104 -11.98 8.86 -1.37
C ALA A 104 -11.16 7.58 -1.15
N ALA A 105 -10.68 6.94 -2.22
CA ALA A 105 -9.84 5.75 -2.13
C ALA A 105 -8.40 6.07 -1.73
N GLY A 106 -7.85 7.21 -2.16
CA GLY A 106 -6.43 7.54 -1.98
C GLY A 106 -6.11 8.44 -0.79
N ILE A 107 -6.99 9.39 -0.45
CA ILE A 107 -6.71 10.42 0.57
C ILE A 107 -7.25 9.91 1.92
N GLY A 108 -6.50 8.97 2.49
CA GLY A 108 -6.84 8.35 3.78
C GLY A 108 -6.40 9.17 4.99
N THR A 109 -6.37 8.50 6.15
CA THR A 109 -5.93 9.02 7.45
C THR A 109 -4.49 9.56 7.44
N ILE A 110 -3.64 9.06 6.52
CA ILE A 110 -2.24 9.49 6.40
C ILE A 110 -2.15 11.00 6.16
N LEU A 111 -3.00 11.55 5.29
CA LEU A 111 -2.99 13.00 5.03
C LEU A 111 -3.45 13.78 6.27
N MET A 112 -4.47 13.31 7.00
CA MET A 112 -4.96 14.00 8.20
C MET A 112 -3.88 14.12 9.29
N PHE A 113 -3.00 13.13 9.40
CA PHE A 113 -1.89 13.17 10.36
C PHE A 113 -0.70 13.98 9.82
N TRP A 114 -0.20 13.60 8.63
CA TRP A 114 1.04 14.17 8.10
C TRP A 114 0.88 15.58 7.50
N ALA A 115 -0.33 15.99 7.07
CA ALA A 115 -0.54 17.36 6.57
C ALA A 115 -0.24 18.45 7.61
N VAL A 116 -0.31 18.12 8.90
CA VAL A 116 0.08 19.04 9.99
C VAL A 116 1.45 18.67 10.54
N ALA A 117 1.71 17.37 10.75
CA ALA A 117 2.95 16.91 11.37
C ALA A 117 4.20 17.20 10.51
N GLU A 118 4.13 16.97 9.19
CA GLU A 118 5.28 17.15 8.29
C GLU A 118 5.71 18.63 8.18
N PRO A 119 4.81 19.60 7.92
CA PRO A 119 5.21 21.01 7.87
C PRO A 119 5.78 21.53 9.19
N ILE A 120 5.18 21.15 10.33
CA ILE A 120 5.70 21.54 11.65
C ILE A 120 7.07 20.92 11.89
N SER A 121 7.27 19.65 11.52
CA SER A 121 8.56 18.97 11.64
C SER A 121 9.63 19.65 10.80
N HIS A 122 9.34 20.02 9.55
CA HIS A 122 10.27 20.74 8.69
C HIS A 122 10.51 22.18 9.12
N PHE A 123 9.51 22.84 9.72
CA PHE A 123 9.70 24.16 10.30
C PHE A 123 10.62 24.12 11.53
N ALA A 124 10.46 23.11 12.39
CA ALA A 124 11.30 22.92 13.58
C ALA A 124 12.71 22.45 13.23
N ASN A 125 12.84 21.58 12.22
CA ASN A 125 14.11 21.03 11.73
C ASN A 125 14.20 21.23 10.21
N PRO A 126 14.60 22.43 9.76
CA PRO A 126 14.72 22.71 8.33
C PRO A 126 15.75 21.79 7.69
N PRO A 127 15.40 21.11 6.58
CA PRO A 127 16.40 20.38 5.80
C PRO A 127 17.42 21.39 5.24
N MET A 128 18.71 21.11 5.42
CA MET A 128 19.83 21.88 4.86
C MET A 128 20.07 21.51 3.40
#